data_AF-A0AA39ZWT8-F1
#
_entry.id   AF-A0AA39ZWT8-F1
#
_cell.length_a   1.000
_cell.length_b   1.000
_cell.length_c   1.000
_cell.angle_alpha   90.00
_cell.angle_beta   90.00
_cell.angle_gamma   90.00
#
_symmetry.space_group_name_H-M   'P 1'
#
loop_
_entity.id
_entity.type
_entity.pdbx_description
1 polymer ?
#
loop_
_entity_poly.entity_id
_entity_poly.type
_entity_poly.pdbx_seq_one_letter_code
_entity_poly.pdbx_strand_id
1 'polypeptide(L)'
;MADNPYALRPGLPPRPPAAIPPPREPKPSDNIPALTNVAPSIFVPLRNSDWEDAAVPRDRVERLRRILESIDYQREGVKENLMYMFEREKERVILVATENLESEGQPRINPGLDPREADWIIQNMEAPAESSYDYNIKDMPSINTRRPLPDTLSVRDRALDDILNVMEAGILNLTGYGTHIADIKKYYLDCLEKELGRVEAAGLRPEERLSVDQALEAGM
;
A
#
# COMPACT_ATOMS: atom_id res chain seq x y z
N MET A 1 17.29 -45.65 52.75
CA MET A 1 15.88 -45.22 52.78
C MET A 1 15.72 -44.27 51.62
N ALA A 2 15.05 -44.70 50.55
CA ALA A 2 14.94 -43.93 49.30
C ALA A 2 13.66 -43.07 49.37
N ASP A 3 13.82 -41.77 49.16
CA ASP A 3 12.73 -40.80 49.11
C ASP A 3 11.89 -41.04 47.85
N ASN A 4 10.59 -41.26 48.05
CA ASN A 4 9.63 -41.45 46.97
C ASN A 4 9.26 -40.08 46.36
N PRO A 5 9.61 -39.78 45.09
CA PRO A 5 9.32 -38.49 44.47
C PRO A 5 7.82 -38.31 44.12
N TYR A 6 6.98 -39.32 44.37
CA TYR A 6 5.54 -39.28 44.10
C TYR A 6 4.66 -39.06 45.34
N ALA A 7 5.20 -38.43 46.39
CA ALA A 7 4.38 -37.98 47.51
C ALA A 7 3.36 -36.92 47.02
N LEU A 8 2.10 -37.35 46.87
CA LEU A 8 0.96 -36.52 46.49
C LEU A 8 0.86 -35.31 47.44
N ARG A 9 1.13 -34.11 46.91
CA ARG A 9 0.93 -32.86 47.65
C ARG A 9 -0.56 -32.68 47.96
N PRO A 10 -0.97 -32.47 49.22
CA PRO A 10 -2.37 -32.23 49.55
C PRO A 10 -2.87 -30.88 49.00
N GLY A 11 -3.91 -30.96 48.17
CA GLY A 11 -4.95 -29.96 47.90
C GLY A 11 -4.58 -28.48 47.86
N LEU A 12 -4.19 -27.97 46.68
CA LEU A 12 -4.46 -26.57 46.37
C LEU A 12 -5.97 -26.40 46.14
N PRO A 13 -6.62 -25.36 46.72
CA PRO A 13 -8.02 -25.07 46.42
C PRO A 13 -8.17 -24.75 44.92
N PRO A 14 -9.30 -25.14 44.29
CA PRO A 14 -9.55 -24.81 42.90
C PRO A 14 -9.52 -23.29 42.73
N ARG A 15 -8.71 -22.82 41.77
CA ARG A 15 -8.65 -21.41 41.39
C ARG A 15 -10.07 -20.98 40.99
N PRO A 16 -10.62 -19.88 41.54
CA PRO A 16 -11.92 -19.40 41.11
C PRO A 16 -11.90 -19.18 39.59
N PRO A 17 -13.02 -19.42 38.88
CA PRO A 17 -13.09 -19.13 37.46
C PRO A 17 -12.68 -17.67 37.26
N ALA A 18 -11.77 -17.43 36.32
CA ALA A 18 -11.35 -16.09 35.97
C ALA A 18 -12.62 -15.26 35.69
N ALA A 19 -12.81 -14.20 36.47
CA ALA A 19 -13.91 -13.28 36.24
C ALA A 19 -13.78 -12.79 34.79
N ILE A 20 -14.84 -13.00 34.00
CA ILE A 20 -14.93 -12.46 32.65
C ILE A 20 -14.80 -10.94 32.83
N PRO A 21 -13.79 -10.28 32.22
CA PRO A 21 -13.68 -8.83 32.32
C PRO A 21 -14.99 -8.21 31.82
N PRO A 22 -15.44 -7.09 32.43
CA PRO A 22 -16.68 -6.44 32.02
C PRO A 22 -16.64 -6.13 30.52
N PRO A 23 -17.80 -6.15 29.82
CA PRO A 23 -17.87 -5.81 28.41
C PRO A 23 -17.23 -4.43 28.20
N ARG A 24 -16.22 -4.36 27.32
CA ARG A 24 -15.69 -3.06 26.89
C ARG A 24 -16.80 -2.32 26.16
N GLU A 25 -17.01 -1.06 26.52
CA GLU A 25 -17.89 -0.19 25.75
C GLU A 25 -17.33 -0.08 24.32
N PRO A 26 -18.17 -0.22 23.28
CA PRO A 26 -17.72 -0.16 21.90
C PRO A 26 -17.17 1.23 21.62
N LYS A 27 -15.92 1.29 21.16
CA LYS A 27 -15.28 2.55 20.80
C LYS A 27 -15.65 2.92 19.36
N PRO A 28 -15.68 4.22 19.00
CA PRO A 28 -15.96 4.62 17.62
C PRO A 28 -14.97 4.00 16.61
N SER A 29 -13.73 3.71 17.00
CA SER A 29 -12.75 2.97 16.18
C SER A 29 -13.19 1.55 15.79
N ASP A 30 -14.04 0.89 16.59
CA ASP A 30 -14.48 -0.48 16.35
C ASP A 30 -15.41 -0.57 15.13
N ASN A 31 -15.95 0.57 14.66
CA ASN A 31 -16.81 0.64 13.48
C ASN A 31 -16.05 0.50 12.16
N ILE A 32 -14.75 0.80 12.14
CA ILE A 32 -13.92 0.75 10.92
C ILE A 32 -12.92 -0.40 11.04
N PRO A 33 -13.14 -1.53 10.32
CA PRO A 33 -12.23 -2.66 10.40
C PRO A 33 -10.88 -2.31 9.78
N ALA A 34 -9.80 -2.79 10.40
CA ALA A 34 -8.44 -2.59 9.94
C ALA A 34 -8.23 -3.16 8.53
N LEU A 35 -7.46 -2.44 7.73
CA LEU A 35 -7.07 -2.86 6.39
C LEU A 35 -6.04 -4.01 6.46
N THR A 36 -6.54 -5.24 6.33
CA THR A 36 -5.69 -6.45 6.28
C THR A 36 -5.30 -6.85 4.86
N ASN A 37 -6.16 -6.56 3.88
CA ASN A 37 -5.96 -6.95 2.49
C ASN A 37 -6.59 -5.93 1.55
N VAL A 38 -5.84 -5.52 0.53
CA VAL A 38 -6.29 -4.60 -0.54
C VAL A 38 -6.97 -5.32 -1.69
N ALA A 39 -6.88 -6.65 -1.78
CA ALA A 39 -7.45 -7.44 -2.89
C ALA A 39 -8.92 -7.13 -3.24
N PRO A 40 -9.82 -6.78 -2.30
CA PRO A 40 -11.18 -6.39 -2.65
C PRO A 40 -11.28 -5.16 -3.58
N SER A 41 -10.22 -4.36 -3.72
CA SER A 41 -10.22 -3.19 -4.61
C SER A 41 -10.34 -3.54 -6.10
N ILE A 42 -10.04 -4.80 -6.48
CA ILE A 42 -10.13 -5.25 -7.87
C ILE A 42 -11.57 -5.31 -8.40
N PHE A 43 -12.57 -5.30 -7.52
CA PHE A 43 -13.96 -5.44 -7.90
C PHE A 43 -14.56 -4.06 -8.23
N VAL A 44 -14.63 -3.76 -9.52
CA VAL A 44 -15.29 -2.55 -10.03
C VAL A 44 -16.78 -2.83 -10.25
N PRO A 45 -17.69 -1.99 -9.74
CA PRO A 45 -19.12 -2.14 -9.99
C PRO A 45 -19.45 -2.16 -11.49
N LEU A 46 -20.40 -3.01 -11.89
CA LEU A 46 -20.88 -3.06 -13.26
C LEU A 46 -21.76 -1.84 -13.55
N ARG A 47 -21.67 -1.32 -14.78
CA ARG A 47 -22.58 -0.29 -15.30
C ARG A 47 -23.77 -0.95 -15.98
N ASN A 48 -24.89 -0.23 -16.07
CA ASN A 48 -26.09 -0.69 -16.77
C ASN A 48 -25.78 -0.98 -18.26
N SER A 49 -24.92 -0.17 -18.87
CA SER A 49 -24.43 -0.36 -20.24
C SER A 49 -23.64 -1.65 -20.46
N ASP A 50 -23.05 -2.24 -19.41
CA ASP A 50 -22.19 -3.42 -19.54
C ASP A 50 -23.01 -4.70 -19.79
N TRP A 51 -24.30 -4.72 -19.45
CA TRP A 51 -25.16 -5.89 -19.59
C TRP A 51 -26.41 -5.66 -20.46
N GLU A 52 -26.87 -4.43 -20.64
CA GLU A 52 -28.05 -4.12 -21.47
C GLU A 52 -27.73 -4.15 -22.98
N ASP A 53 -26.53 -3.71 -23.40
CA ASP A 53 -26.13 -3.54 -24.81
C ASP A 53 -24.99 -4.47 -25.25
N ALA A 54 -24.80 -5.60 -24.56
CA ALA A 54 -23.69 -6.54 -24.81
C ALA A 54 -23.90 -7.36 -26.10
N ALA A 55 -23.93 -6.70 -27.26
CA ALA A 55 -23.94 -7.37 -28.57
C ALA A 55 -22.66 -8.19 -28.71
N VAL A 56 -22.74 -9.48 -29.07
CA VAL A 56 -21.55 -10.32 -29.23
C VAL A 56 -20.61 -9.71 -30.30
N PRO A 57 -19.31 -9.55 -30.02
CA PRO A 57 -18.37 -9.01 -31.01
C PRO A 57 -18.38 -9.86 -32.28
N ARG A 58 -18.53 -9.21 -33.44
CA ARG A 58 -18.62 -9.90 -34.72
C ARG A 58 -17.26 -10.40 -35.18
N ASP A 59 -16.24 -9.57 -34.98
CA ASP A 59 -14.88 -9.82 -35.42
C ASP A 59 -13.86 -9.84 -34.28
N ARG A 60 -12.72 -10.47 -34.53
CA ARG A 60 -11.61 -10.52 -33.57
C ARG A 60 -11.04 -9.12 -33.27
N VAL A 61 -11.03 -8.23 -34.27
CA VAL A 61 -10.60 -6.83 -34.10
C VAL A 61 -11.57 -6.07 -33.19
N GLU A 62 -12.88 -6.24 -33.39
CA GLU A 62 -13.90 -5.63 -32.54
C GLU A 62 -13.78 -6.12 -31.08
N ARG A 63 -13.55 -7.43 -30.90
CA ARG A 63 -13.30 -8.01 -29.58
C ARG A 63 -12.08 -7.38 -28.88
N LEU A 64 -10.96 -7.22 -29.59
CA LEU A 64 -9.74 -6.64 -29.02
C LEU A 64 -9.93 -5.16 -28.66
N ARG A 65 -10.65 -4.39 -29.48
CA ARG A 65 -10.99 -2.99 -29.15
C ARG A 65 -11.81 -2.88 -27.88
N ARG A 66 -12.84 -3.71 -27.72
CA ARG A 66 -13.66 -3.73 -26.49
C ARG A 66 -12.87 -4.16 -25.26
N ILE A 67 -11.94 -5.11 -25.40
CA ILE A 67 -11.04 -5.48 -24.30
C ILE A 67 -10.20 -4.27 -23.88
N LEU A 68 -9.62 -3.54 -24.83
CA LEU A 68 -8.83 -2.34 -24.52
C LEU A 68 -9.65 -1.24 -23.82
N GLU A 69 -10.88 -0.99 -24.26
CA GLU A 69 -11.81 -0.06 -23.61
C GLU A 69 -12.14 -0.53 -22.17
N SER A 70 -12.38 -1.82 -21.98
CA SER A 70 -12.67 -2.39 -20.67
C SER A 70 -11.48 -2.27 -19.70
N ILE A 71 -10.25 -2.37 -20.20
CA ILE A 71 -9.04 -2.24 -19.38
C ILE A 71 -8.93 -0.83 -18.81
N ASP A 72 -9.18 0.21 -19.61
CA ASP A 72 -9.08 1.58 -19.13
C ASP A 72 -10.16 1.90 -18.09
N TYR A 73 -11.38 1.37 -18.26
CA TYR A 73 -12.43 1.50 -17.26
C TYR A 73 -12.08 0.78 -15.95
N GLN A 74 -11.67 -0.49 -16.03
CA GLN A 74 -11.28 -1.27 -14.86
C GLN A 74 -10.10 -0.63 -14.14
N ARG A 75 -9.13 -0.07 -14.88
CA ARG A 75 -7.98 0.63 -14.31
C ARG A 75 -8.40 1.78 -13.40
N GLU A 76 -9.33 2.62 -13.85
CA GLU A 76 -9.76 3.77 -13.06
C GLU A 76 -10.60 3.31 -11.86
N GLY A 77 -11.52 2.36 -12.05
CA GLY A 77 -12.33 1.84 -10.94
C GLY A 77 -11.50 1.17 -9.83
N VAL A 78 -10.49 0.37 -10.18
CA VAL A 78 -9.60 -0.25 -9.18
C VAL A 78 -8.74 0.80 -8.48
N LYS A 79 -8.28 1.82 -9.19
CA LYS A 79 -7.53 2.94 -8.61
C LYS A 79 -8.37 3.73 -7.60
N GLU A 80 -9.61 4.06 -7.94
CA GLU A 80 -10.56 4.71 -7.02
C GLU A 80 -10.82 3.85 -5.78
N ASN A 81 -11.05 2.55 -5.96
CA ASN A 81 -11.25 1.61 -4.86
C ASN A 81 -10.01 1.49 -3.96
N LEU A 82 -8.81 1.46 -4.53
CA LEU A 82 -7.56 1.45 -3.76
C LEU A 82 -7.46 2.72 -2.91
N MET A 83 -7.67 3.89 -3.51
CA MET A 83 -7.65 5.17 -2.78
C MET A 83 -8.65 5.16 -1.63
N TYR A 84 -9.89 4.75 -1.88
CA TYR A 84 -10.92 4.65 -0.84
C TYR A 84 -10.50 3.77 0.34
N MET A 85 -9.89 2.60 0.07
CA MET A 85 -9.45 1.69 1.12
C MET A 85 -8.33 2.28 1.98
N PHE A 86 -7.36 2.97 1.38
CA PHE A 86 -6.27 3.63 2.10
C PHE A 86 -6.73 4.89 2.85
N GLU A 87 -7.67 5.66 2.28
CA GLU A 87 -8.28 6.80 2.97
C GLU A 87 -9.05 6.36 4.21
N ARG A 88 -9.85 5.30 4.09
CA ARG A 88 -10.57 4.71 5.23
C ARG A 88 -9.62 4.23 6.32
N GLU A 89 -8.50 3.62 5.94
CA GLU A 89 -7.49 3.15 6.90
C GLU A 89 -6.80 4.32 7.61
N LYS A 90 -6.47 5.39 6.89
CA LYS A 90 -5.96 6.63 7.48
C LYS A 90 -6.94 7.20 8.52
N GLU A 91 -8.23 7.25 8.21
CA GLU A 91 -9.27 7.71 9.15
C GLU A 91 -9.33 6.81 10.39
N ARG A 92 -9.26 5.49 10.23
CA ARG A 92 -9.19 4.54 11.34
C ARG A 92 -7.99 4.82 12.26
N VAL A 93 -6.80 5.01 11.69
CA VAL A 93 -5.58 5.30 12.46
C VAL A 93 -5.72 6.60 13.26
N ILE A 94 -6.30 7.64 12.64
CA ILE A 94 -6.57 8.91 13.32
C ILE A 94 -7.52 8.69 14.50
N LEU A 95 -8.63 7.98 14.30
CA LEU A 95 -9.60 7.70 15.37
C LEU A 95 -8.96 6.93 16.54
N VAL A 96 -8.20 5.88 16.23
CA VAL A 96 -7.48 5.10 17.25
C VAL A 96 -6.48 5.98 18.01
N ALA A 97 -5.76 6.86 17.31
CA ALA A 97 -4.82 7.78 17.94
C ALA A 97 -5.53 8.79 18.85
N THR A 98 -6.67 9.34 18.42
CA THR A 98 -7.46 10.27 19.25
C THR A 98 -7.99 9.60 20.51
N GLU A 99 -8.51 8.39 20.42
CA GLU A 99 -8.99 7.63 21.58
C GLU A 99 -7.85 7.28 22.55
N ASN A 100 -6.68 6.94 22.02
CA ASN A 100 -5.51 6.64 22.84
C ASN A 100 -5.03 7.90 23.57
N LEU A 101 -4.99 9.06 22.90
CA LEU A 101 -4.67 10.35 23.54
C LEU A 101 -5.67 10.72 24.63
N GLU A 102 -6.97 10.53 24.38
CA GLU A 102 -8.01 10.75 25.40
C GLU A 102 -7.83 9.83 26.61
N SER A 103 -7.41 8.58 26.38
CA SER A 103 -7.16 7.61 27.46
C SER A 103 -5.88 7.86 28.26
N GLU A 104 -4.84 8.39 27.64
CA GLU A 104 -3.57 8.74 28.30
C GLU A 104 -3.65 10.05 29.10
N GLY A 105 -4.67 10.88 28.82
CA GLY A 105 -4.90 12.15 29.49
C GLY A 105 -4.11 13.32 28.87
N GLN A 106 -4.07 14.46 29.57
CA GLN A 106 -3.35 15.63 29.06
C GLN A 106 -1.87 15.30 28.80
N PRO A 107 -1.33 15.69 27.62
CA PRO A 107 0.07 15.44 27.32
C PRO A 107 0.90 16.07 28.43
N ARG A 108 1.84 15.29 28.98
CA ARG A 108 2.84 15.83 29.89
C ARG A 108 3.53 16.95 29.11
N ILE A 109 3.28 18.19 29.51
CA ILE A 109 4.05 19.32 29.00
C ILE A 109 5.47 19.01 29.42
N ASN A 110 6.31 18.60 28.47
CA ASN A 110 7.73 18.51 28.72
C ASN A 110 8.12 19.91 29.20
N PRO A 111 8.72 20.04 30.40
CA PRO A 111 9.20 21.33 30.84
C PRO A 111 10.08 21.89 29.72
N GLY A 112 9.93 23.18 29.42
CA GLY A 112 10.82 23.85 28.48
C GLY A 112 12.27 23.61 28.87
N LEU A 113 13.17 23.77 27.90
CA LEU A 113 14.60 23.60 28.12
C LEU A 113 15.05 24.33 29.39
N ASP A 114 15.85 23.69 30.24
CA ASP A 114 16.36 24.37 31.44
C ASP A 114 17.16 25.60 30.99
N PRO A 115 17.02 26.78 31.64
CA PRO A 115 17.74 27.98 31.20
C PRO A 115 19.25 27.76 31.06
N ARG A 116 19.85 26.89 31.87
CA ARG A 116 21.27 26.55 31.77
C ARG A 116 21.60 25.72 30.54
N GLU A 117 20.71 24.81 30.14
CA GLU A 117 20.84 24.06 28.90
C GLU A 117 20.71 24.99 27.69
N ALA A 118 19.82 25.98 27.77
CA ALA A 118 19.64 26.97 26.70
C ALA A 118 20.91 27.80 26.53
N ASP A 119 21.48 28.29 27.64
CA ASP A 119 22.74 29.04 27.64
C ASP A 119 23.90 28.20 27.09
N TRP A 120 23.96 26.91 27.44
CA TRP A 120 24.98 25.99 26.93
C TRP A 120 24.85 25.74 25.43
N ILE A 121 23.63 25.57 24.90
CA ILE A 121 23.41 25.43 23.46
C ILE A 121 23.81 26.71 22.73
N ILE A 122 23.39 27.87 23.23
CA ILE A 122 23.75 29.18 22.64
C ILE A 122 25.27 29.34 22.62
N GLN A 123 25.96 29.02 23.72
CA GLN A 123 27.41 29.09 23.80
C GLN A 123 28.10 28.17 22.79
N ASN A 124 27.59 26.95 22.57
CA ASN A 124 28.12 26.05 21.55
C ASN A 124 27.85 26.55 20.11
N MET A 125 26.71 27.19 19.87
CA MET A 125 26.39 27.79 18.57
C MET A 125 27.24 29.02 18.26
N GLU A 126 27.63 29.78 19.29
CA GLU A 126 28.51 30.95 19.17
C GLU A 126 30.00 30.57 19.14
N ALA A 127 30.34 29.32 19.47
CA ALA A 127 31.71 28.86 19.47
C ALA A 127 32.31 28.90 18.05
N PRO A 128 33.52 29.45 17.88
CA PRO A 128 34.19 29.47 16.58
C PRO A 128 34.47 28.03 16.13
N ALA A 129 34.32 27.79 14.83
CA ALA A 129 34.67 26.50 14.22
C ALA A 129 36.13 26.15 14.52
N GLU A 130 36.38 24.94 15.02
CA GLU A 130 37.73 24.47 15.30
C GLU A 130 38.47 24.23 13.99
N SER A 131 39.64 24.86 13.82
CA SER A 131 40.36 24.84 12.54
C SER A 131 40.89 23.46 12.15
N SER A 132 40.85 22.49 13.06
CA SER A 132 41.35 21.13 12.86
C SER A 132 40.29 20.15 12.34
N TYR A 133 39.01 20.54 12.31
CA TYR A 133 37.93 19.67 11.87
C TYR A 133 37.37 20.08 10.50
N ASP A 134 37.21 19.09 9.63
CA ASP A 134 36.49 19.26 8.37
C ASP A 134 34.99 19.07 8.61
N TYR A 135 34.24 20.16 8.60
CA TYR A 135 32.79 20.17 8.79
C TYR A 135 32.03 19.75 7.52
N ASN A 136 32.72 19.44 6.43
CA ASN A 136 32.12 19.00 5.18
C ASN A 136 31.82 17.49 5.21
N ILE A 137 30.84 17.09 6.02
CA ILE A 137 30.42 15.69 6.14
C ILE A 137 29.74 15.27 4.83
N LYS A 138 30.49 14.57 3.96
CA LYS A 138 29.97 14.02 2.69
C LYS A 138 29.28 12.68 2.87
N ASP A 139 29.67 11.92 3.90
CA ASP A 139 29.14 10.59 4.18
C ASP A 139 28.22 10.66 5.40
N MET A 140 26.97 11.05 5.17
CA MET A 140 25.94 10.89 6.21
C MET A 140 25.66 9.40 6.39
N PRO A 141 25.70 8.87 7.63
CA PRO A 141 25.34 7.48 7.86
C PRO A 141 23.92 7.24 7.39
N SER A 142 23.73 6.18 6.60
CA SER A 142 22.41 5.73 6.15
C SER A 142 21.52 5.51 7.38
N ILE A 143 20.50 6.35 7.51
CA ILE A 143 19.44 6.12 8.50
C ILE A 143 18.68 4.89 8.04
N ASN A 144 18.76 3.82 8.83
CA ASN A 144 18.09 2.58 8.53
C ASN A 144 16.61 2.70 8.96
N THR A 145 15.76 3.12 8.03
CA THR A 145 14.33 3.34 8.24
C THR A 145 13.55 2.06 8.56
N ARG A 146 14.16 0.88 8.40
CA ARG A 146 13.54 -0.41 8.69
C ARG A 146 13.67 -0.87 10.15
N ARG A 147 14.26 -0.05 11.02
CA ARG A 147 14.42 -0.44 12.42
C ARG A 147 13.04 -0.40 13.10
N PRO A 148 12.62 -1.46 13.82
CA PRO A 148 11.39 -1.40 14.60
C PRO A 148 11.49 -0.23 15.58
N LEU A 149 10.47 0.61 15.56
CA LEU A 149 10.41 1.78 16.41
C LEU A 149 10.35 1.34 17.88
N PRO A 150 10.97 2.11 18.79
CA PRO A 150 10.94 1.80 20.20
C PRO A 150 9.49 1.87 20.73
N ASP A 151 9.12 0.94 21.61
CA ASP A 151 7.79 0.90 22.23
C ASP A 151 7.46 2.16 23.06
N THR A 152 8.47 2.96 23.36
CA THR A 152 8.40 4.22 24.14
C THR A 152 7.95 5.44 23.33
N LEU A 153 7.57 5.28 22.06
CA LEU A 153 7.07 6.40 21.26
C LEU A 153 5.79 6.99 21.84
N SER A 154 5.64 8.30 21.68
CA SER A 154 4.37 9.00 21.92
C SER A 154 3.28 8.42 21.02
N VAL A 155 2.03 8.42 21.50
CA VAL A 155 0.85 8.05 20.68
C VAL A 155 0.81 8.84 19.38
N ARG A 156 1.20 10.12 19.42
CA ARG A 156 1.28 10.96 18.23
C ARG A 156 2.31 10.46 17.23
N ASP A 157 3.50 10.11 17.69
CA ASP A 157 4.59 9.66 16.82
C ASP A 157 4.29 8.29 16.23
N ARG A 158 3.67 7.39 17.01
CA ARG A 158 3.19 6.11 16.53
C ARG A 158 2.09 6.27 15.46
N ALA A 159 1.13 7.15 15.70
CA ALA A 159 0.07 7.42 14.72
C ALA A 159 0.63 8.01 13.41
N LEU A 160 1.65 8.88 13.50
CA LEU A 160 2.34 9.40 12.32
C LEU A 160 3.04 8.29 11.55
N ASP A 161 3.75 7.40 12.23
CA ASP A 161 4.39 6.26 11.58
C ASP A 161 3.38 5.33 10.91
N ASP A 162 2.29 4.99 11.61
CA ASP A 162 1.21 4.17 11.05
C ASP A 162 0.61 4.82 9.79
N ILE A 163 0.39 6.14 9.79
CA ILE A 163 -0.09 6.87 8.61
C ILE A 163 0.94 6.81 7.46
N LEU A 164 2.24 6.98 7.76
CA LEU A 164 3.29 6.89 6.75
C LEU A 164 3.37 5.49 6.13
N ASN A 165 3.26 4.45 6.94
CA ASN A 165 3.23 3.06 6.48
C ASN A 165 2.02 2.79 5.57
N VAL A 166 0.84 3.31 5.95
CA VAL A 166 -0.38 3.21 5.12
C VAL A 166 -0.19 3.94 3.78
N MET A 167 0.43 5.13 3.79
CA MET A 167 0.72 5.88 2.56
C MET A 167 1.75 5.17 1.68
N GLU A 168 2.83 4.64 2.25
CA GLU A 168 3.85 3.90 1.50
C GLU A 168 3.25 2.65 0.85
N ALA A 169 2.47 1.88 1.61
CA ALA A 169 1.74 0.74 1.08
C ALA A 169 0.77 1.16 -0.04
N GLY A 170 0.09 2.30 0.11
CA GLY A 170 -0.76 2.89 -0.92
C GLY A 170 -0.03 3.17 -2.22
N ILE A 171 1.10 3.86 -2.15
CA ILE A 171 1.95 4.18 -3.30
C ILE A 171 2.45 2.91 -3.98
N LEU A 172 2.95 1.93 -3.21
CA LEU A 172 3.47 0.68 -3.75
C LEU A 172 2.39 -0.12 -4.49
N ASN A 173 1.19 -0.21 -3.92
CA ASN A 173 0.08 -0.93 -4.57
C ASN A 173 -0.42 -0.20 -5.83
N LEU A 174 -0.56 1.14 -5.79
CA LEU A 174 -0.99 1.93 -6.94
C LEU A 174 0.01 1.87 -8.09
N THR A 175 1.30 2.01 -7.78
CA THR A 175 2.37 1.94 -8.78
C THR A 175 2.48 0.53 -9.37
N GLY A 176 2.49 -0.50 -8.53
CA GLY A 176 2.54 -1.90 -8.96
C GLY A 176 1.34 -2.31 -9.82
N TYR A 177 0.13 -1.87 -9.46
CA TYR A 177 -1.07 -2.08 -10.29
C TYR A 177 -0.97 -1.32 -11.61
N GLY A 178 -0.51 -0.06 -11.58
CA GLY A 178 -0.34 0.76 -12.77
C GLY A 178 0.63 0.14 -13.79
N THR A 179 1.77 -0.38 -13.33
CA THR A 179 2.73 -1.09 -14.19
C THR A 179 2.13 -2.36 -14.77
N HIS A 180 1.46 -3.16 -13.94
CA HIS A 180 0.85 -4.42 -14.37
C HIS A 180 -0.24 -4.20 -15.45
N ILE A 181 -1.10 -3.19 -15.28
CA ILE A 181 -2.12 -2.85 -16.29
C ILE A 181 -1.48 -2.29 -17.56
N ALA A 182 -0.40 -1.52 -17.47
CA ALA A 182 0.31 -1.03 -18.65
C ALA A 182 0.86 -2.19 -19.49
N ASP A 183 1.41 -3.22 -18.85
CA ASP A 183 1.91 -4.42 -19.53
C ASP A 183 0.78 -5.21 -20.21
N ILE A 184 -0.36 -5.38 -19.53
CA ILE A 184 -1.54 -6.02 -20.11
C ILE A 184 -2.06 -5.22 -21.32
N LYS A 185 -2.16 -3.89 -21.19
CA LYS A 185 -2.61 -3.02 -22.28
C LYS A 185 -1.70 -3.12 -23.49
N LYS A 186 -0.38 -3.10 -23.26
CA LYS A 186 0.63 -3.29 -24.31
C LYS A 186 0.45 -4.62 -25.03
N TYR A 187 0.28 -5.72 -24.30
CA TYR A 187 0.04 -7.03 -24.90
C TYR A 187 -1.17 -7.03 -25.84
N TYR A 188 -2.30 -6.45 -25.42
CA TYR A 188 -3.49 -6.39 -26.27
C TYR A 188 -3.37 -5.42 -27.46
N LEU A 189 -2.59 -4.34 -27.32
CA LEU A 189 -2.24 -3.46 -28.44
C LEU A 189 -1.41 -4.19 -29.49
N ASP A 190 -0.38 -4.95 -29.07
CA ASP A 190 0.44 -5.76 -29.98
C ASP A 190 -0.41 -6.83 -30.69
N CYS A 191 -1.38 -7.42 -30.00
CA CYS A 191 -2.34 -8.32 -30.62
C CYS A 191 -3.25 -7.62 -31.64
N LEU A 192 -3.72 -6.40 -31.34
CA LEU A 192 -4.57 -5.63 -32.25
C LEU A 192 -3.81 -5.26 -33.53
N GLU A 193 -2.57 -4.81 -33.40
CA GLU A 193 -1.72 -4.45 -34.55
C GLU A 193 -1.49 -5.66 -35.47
N LYS A 194 -1.19 -6.83 -34.91
CA LYS A 194 -1.02 -8.07 -35.67
C LYS A 194 -2.29 -8.48 -36.42
N GLU A 195 -3.47 -8.31 -35.80
CA GLU A 195 -4.74 -8.64 -36.44
C GLU A 195 -5.12 -7.62 -37.52
N LEU A 196 -4.81 -6.33 -37.33
CA LEU A 196 -5.01 -5.31 -38.36
C LEU A 196 -4.13 -5.59 -39.59
N GLY A 197 -2.84 -5.89 -39.39
CA GLY A 197 -1.94 -6.26 -40.49
C GLY A 197 -2.39 -7.52 -41.25
N ARG A 198 -2.98 -8.50 -40.55
CA ARG A 198 -3.58 -9.68 -41.18
C ARG A 198 -4.80 -9.34 -42.03
N VAL A 199 -5.68 -8.47 -41.53
CA VAL A 199 -6.87 -8.03 -42.28
C VAL A 199 -6.47 -7.23 -43.51
N GLU A 200 -5.45 -6.36 -43.39
CA GLU A 200 -4.89 -5.61 -44.52
C GLU A 200 -4.29 -6.55 -45.57
N ALA A 201 -3.44 -7.51 -45.16
CA ALA A 201 -2.88 -8.55 -46.03
C ALA A 201 -3.97 -9.41 -46.72
N ALA A 202 -5.06 -9.71 -46.01
CA ALA A 202 -6.20 -10.44 -46.55
C ALA A 202 -7.10 -9.58 -47.48
N GLY A 203 -7.00 -8.25 -47.41
CA GLY A 203 -7.69 -7.31 -48.28
C GLY A 203 -6.95 -6.98 -49.58
N LEU A 204 -5.63 -7.21 -49.64
CA LEU A 204 -4.82 -7.06 -50.86
C LEU A 204 -5.27 -8.05 -51.94
N ARG A 205 -5.28 -7.61 -53.21
CA ARG A 205 -5.62 -8.46 -54.36
C ARG A 205 -4.54 -9.55 -54.53
N PRO A 206 -4.85 -10.74 -55.09
CA PRO A 206 -3.88 -11.84 -55.23
C PRO A 206 -2.57 -11.44 -55.92
N GLU A 207 -2.66 -10.48 -56.83
CA GLU A 207 -1.55 -9.98 -57.65
C GLU A 207 -0.58 -9.07 -56.84
N GLU A 208 -1.09 -8.42 -55.80
CA GLU A 208 -0.30 -7.56 -54.89
C GLU A 208 0.33 -8.39 -53.75
N ARG A 209 -0.21 -9.58 -53.45
CA ARG A 209 0.39 -10.51 -52.46
C ARG A 209 1.67 -11.14 -52.99
N LEU A 210 1.65 -11.53 -54.27
CA LEU A 210 2.80 -12.11 -54.96
C LEU A 210 3.97 -11.13 -55.10
N SER A 211 3.70 -9.83 -55.26
CA SER A 211 4.77 -8.82 -55.35
C SER A 211 5.40 -8.51 -53.99
N VAL A 212 4.64 -8.58 -52.89
CA VAL A 212 5.17 -8.41 -51.52
C VAL A 212 6.02 -9.62 -51.12
N ASP A 213 5.59 -10.84 -51.41
CA ASP A 213 6.38 -12.06 -51.16
C ASP A 213 7.66 -12.09 -52.01
N GLN A 214 7.59 -11.69 -53.28
CA GLN A 214 8.77 -11.56 -54.15
C GLN A 214 9.73 -10.44 -53.73
N ALA A 215 9.22 -9.33 -53.20
CA ALA A 215 10.06 -8.25 -52.66
C ALA A 215 10.76 -8.64 -51.35
N LEU A 216 10.15 -9.51 -50.56
CA LEU A 216 10.77 -10.10 -49.36
C LEU A 216 11.86 -11.13 -49.70
N GLU A 217 11.68 -11.92 -50.77
CA GLU A 217 12.69 -12.86 -51.26
C GLU A 217 13.87 -12.17 -51.99
N ALA A 218 13.65 -11.03 -52.64
CA ALA A 218 14.70 -10.27 -53.35
C ALA A 218 15.55 -9.36 -52.43
N GLY A 219 15.21 -9.27 -51.14
CA GLY A 219 15.89 -8.45 -50.14
C GLY A 219 16.82 -9.21 -49.18
N MET A 220 17.01 -10.53 -49.38
CA MET A 220 18.08 -11.34 -48.78
C MET A 220 19.20 -11.58 -49.79
#